data_AF-A0A812JSB0-F1
#
_entry.id   AF-A0A812JSB0-F1
#
_cell.length_a   1.000
_cell.length_b   1.000
_cell.length_c   1.000
_cell.angle_alpha   90.00
_cell.angle_beta   90.00
_cell.angle_gamma   90.00
#
_symmetry.space_group_name_H-M   'P 1'
#
loop_
_entity.id
_entity.type
_entity.pdbx_description
1 polymer ?
#
loop_
_entity_poly.entity_id
_entity_poly.type
_entity_poly.pdbx_seq_one_letter_code
_entity_poly.pdbx_strand_id
1 'polypeptide(L)'
;MAFVALDVECAATGRGHNDRAPCRVAVVDFHGGTLLDELVAVPGMVSPLTAITGLTTEQIEGGRPYDDVVADVKALLGPHVTVVGQAPFVDIEWLGLRAGVDFRESIDIAEHFRTWNNKYGNYDYYSLAMEVYALLGIRMNGSHSPVEDAQLSMTLFREYVRNRQQLERARRTLQQHRYGRKFPQFKDPDAPYIDGVCDGKFNAKRCICGQPVVTR
;
A
#
# COMPACT_ATOMS: atom_id res chain seq x y z
N MET A 1 -15.86 6.31 -16.50
CA MET A 1 -14.61 6.56 -15.76
C MET A 1 -13.96 5.21 -15.52
N ALA A 2 -12.71 5.04 -15.92
CA ALA A 2 -11.96 3.82 -15.69
C ALA A 2 -11.27 3.92 -14.34
N PHE A 3 -11.25 2.81 -13.59
CA PHE A 3 -10.58 2.70 -12.31
C PHE A 3 -9.55 1.58 -12.40
N VAL A 4 -8.39 1.83 -11.81
CA VAL A 4 -7.36 0.81 -11.60
C VAL A 4 -6.88 0.92 -10.16
N ALA A 5 -6.41 -0.19 -9.60
CA ALA A 5 -5.59 -0.15 -8.39
C ALA A 5 -4.15 -0.50 -8.73
N LEU A 6 -3.23 0.14 -8.03
CA LEU A 6 -1.80 -0.10 -8.15
C LEU A 6 -1.21 -0.23 -6.76
N ASP A 7 -0.18 -1.07 -6.65
CA ASP A 7 0.57 -1.30 -5.42
C ASP A 7 2.02 -1.63 -5.78
N VAL A 8 2.97 -1.12 -4.98
CA VAL A 8 4.40 -1.25 -5.22
C VAL A 8 5.11 -1.79 -3.98
N GLU A 9 5.78 -2.92 -4.16
CA GLU A 9 6.76 -3.39 -3.19
C GLU A 9 8.11 -2.76 -3.46
N CYS A 10 8.86 -2.49 -2.39
CA CYS A 10 10.17 -1.87 -2.47
C CYS A 10 11.25 -2.68 -1.75
N ALA A 11 12.41 -2.79 -2.39
CA ALA A 11 13.64 -3.23 -1.75
C ALA A 11 14.29 -2.06 -1.00
N ALA A 12 15.11 -2.37 0.00
CA ALA A 12 15.91 -1.39 0.71
C ALA A 12 17.17 -1.03 -0.08
N THR A 13 17.41 0.25 -0.36
CA THR A 13 18.67 0.76 -0.93
C THR A 13 19.59 1.35 0.12
N GLY A 14 19.15 1.37 1.39
CA GLY A 14 19.84 1.90 2.55
C GLY A 14 19.18 1.43 3.84
N ARG A 15 19.58 1.99 4.98
CA ARG A 15 19.07 1.58 6.32
C ARG A 15 17.90 2.43 6.81
N GLY A 16 17.63 3.56 6.17
CA GLY A 16 16.48 4.40 6.45
C GLY A 16 15.17 3.84 5.90
N HIS A 17 14.04 4.30 6.44
CA HIS A 17 12.71 3.87 5.98
C HIS A 17 12.30 4.54 4.66
N ASN A 18 13.03 5.57 4.20
CA ASN A 18 12.87 6.19 2.90
C ASN A 18 13.92 5.72 1.88
N ASP A 19 14.90 4.92 2.30
CA ASP A 19 15.91 4.34 1.41
C ASP A 19 15.31 3.12 0.71
N ARG A 20 14.50 3.38 -0.31
CA ARG A 20 13.64 2.41 -0.98
C ARG A 20 13.68 2.58 -2.49
N ALA A 21 13.63 1.47 -3.22
CA ALA A 21 13.43 1.44 -4.66
C ALA A 21 12.40 0.36 -5.03
N PRO A 22 11.52 0.60 -6.00
CA PRO A 22 10.54 -0.38 -6.45
C PRO A 22 11.20 -1.69 -6.88
N CYS A 23 10.69 -2.81 -6.37
CA CYS A 23 11.16 -4.15 -6.72
C CYS A 23 10.06 -5.06 -7.27
N ARG A 24 8.78 -4.70 -7.08
CA ARG A 24 7.63 -5.35 -7.74
C ARG A 24 6.48 -4.37 -7.86
N VAL A 25 5.81 -4.37 -9.00
CA VAL A 25 4.68 -3.47 -9.29
C VAL A 25 3.52 -4.30 -9.77
N ALA A 26 2.32 -4.03 -9.26
CA ALA A 26 1.09 -4.61 -9.79
C ALA A 26 0.09 -3.53 -10.20
N VAL A 27 -0.65 -3.80 -11.27
CA VAL A 27 -1.81 -3.00 -11.70
C VAL A 27 -2.98 -3.95 -11.91
N VAL A 28 -4.13 -3.61 -11.34
CA VAL A 28 -5.36 -4.39 -11.46
C VAL A 28 -6.50 -3.51 -11.96
N ASP A 29 -7.36 -4.10 -12.78
CA ASP A 29 -8.53 -3.41 -13.30
C ASP A 29 -9.63 -3.26 -12.23
N PHE A 30 -10.71 -2.58 -12.61
CA PHE A 30 -11.86 -2.39 -11.74
C PHE A 30 -12.48 -3.71 -11.24
N HIS A 31 -12.43 -4.79 -12.02
CA HIS A 31 -13.02 -6.08 -11.67
C HIS A 31 -12.07 -6.97 -10.83
N GLY A 32 -10.84 -6.53 -10.59
CA GLY A 32 -9.80 -7.30 -9.89
C GLY A 32 -8.96 -8.17 -10.82
N GLY A 33 -9.11 -8.03 -12.15
CA GLY A 33 -8.24 -8.67 -13.12
C GLY A 33 -6.86 -8.04 -13.12
N THR A 34 -5.81 -8.87 -13.01
CA THR A 34 -4.42 -8.40 -13.06
C THR A 34 -4.08 -7.96 -14.48
N LEU A 35 -3.72 -6.68 -14.63
CA LEU A 35 -3.25 -6.08 -15.89
C LEU A 35 -1.72 -6.13 -16.00
N LEU A 36 -1.03 -6.03 -14.88
CA LEU A 36 0.44 -6.07 -14.78
C LEU A 36 0.84 -6.64 -13.41
N ASP A 37 1.87 -7.48 -13.40
CA ASP A 37 2.59 -7.98 -12.22
C ASP A 37 4.05 -8.21 -12.62
N GLU A 38 4.92 -7.27 -12.29
CA GLU A 38 6.28 -7.25 -12.80
C GLU A 38 7.30 -7.04 -11.69
N LEU A 39 8.39 -7.82 -11.75
CA LEU A 39 9.57 -7.61 -10.91
C LEU A 39 10.45 -6.53 -11.50
N VAL A 40 10.99 -5.67 -10.65
CA VAL A 40 11.86 -4.56 -11.04
C VAL A 40 13.27 -4.80 -10.47
N ALA A 41 14.27 -4.67 -11.34
CA ALA A 41 15.67 -4.77 -10.94
C ALA A 41 16.08 -3.62 -10.03
N VAL A 42 16.65 -3.97 -8.87
CA VAL A 42 17.26 -3.01 -7.93
C VAL A 42 18.73 -3.37 -7.70
N PRO A 43 19.65 -2.94 -8.59
CA PRO A 43 21.07 -3.23 -8.45
C PRO A 43 21.64 -2.62 -7.17
N GLY A 44 22.44 -3.39 -6.43
CA GLY A 44 23.12 -2.91 -5.23
C GLY A 44 22.19 -2.62 -4.04
N MET A 45 21.01 -3.23 -4.00
CA MET A 45 20.14 -3.16 -2.82
C MET A 45 20.85 -3.66 -1.55
N VAL A 46 20.47 -3.08 -0.41
CA VAL A 46 20.96 -3.46 0.92
C VAL A 46 20.19 -4.66 1.48
N SER A 47 18.89 -4.74 1.21
CA SER A 47 18.06 -5.88 1.58
C SER A 47 16.85 -5.99 0.65
N PRO A 48 16.44 -7.21 0.26
CA PRO A 48 15.19 -7.46 -0.46
C PRO A 48 13.95 -7.28 0.44
N LEU A 49 14.14 -7.11 1.75
CA LEU A 49 13.10 -7.10 2.78
C LEU A 49 12.17 -8.31 2.67
N THR A 50 12.73 -9.51 2.50
CA THR A 50 11.99 -10.74 2.17
C THR A 50 10.83 -11.02 3.13
N ALA A 51 10.95 -10.66 4.42
CA ALA A 51 9.87 -10.81 5.39
C ALA A 51 8.60 -9.99 5.02
N ILE A 52 8.76 -8.88 4.28
CA ILE A 52 7.67 -8.09 3.71
C ILE A 52 7.43 -8.51 2.26
N THR A 53 8.42 -8.44 1.39
CA THR A 53 8.22 -8.55 -0.06
C THR A 53 7.98 -9.99 -0.54
N GLY A 54 8.42 -10.98 0.25
CA GLY A 54 8.42 -12.38 -0.15
C GLY A 54 9.45 -12.71 -1.24
N LEU A 55 10.31 -11.76 -1.62
CA LEU A 55 11.26 -11.89 -2.71
C LEU A 55 12.67 -12.15 -2.18
N THR A 56 13.44 -12.95 -2.92
CA THR A 56 14.88 -13.12 -2.69
C THR A 56 15.69 -12.07 -3.44
N THR A 57 16.97 -11.96 -3.08
CA THR A 57 17.91 -11.08 -3.78
C THR A 57 17.98 -11.40 -5.27
N GLU A 58 18.08 -12.68 -5.60
CA GLU A 58 18.21 -13.17 -6.97
C GLU A 58 16.97 -12.85 -7.81
N GLN A 59 15.77 -12.93 -7.22
CA GLN A 59 14.53 -12.59 -7.90
C GLN A 59 14.46 -11.10 -8.23
N ILE A 60 14.86 -10.23 -7.30
CA ILE A 60 14.86 -8.79 -7.52
C ILE A 60 15.95 -8.41 -8.51
N GLU A 61 17.18 -8.91 -8.38
CA GLU A 61 18.26 -8.63 -9.33
C GLU A 61 17.95 -9.11 -10.76
N GLY A 62 17.19 -10.20 -10.90
CA GLY A 62 16.70 -10.71 -12.18
C GLY A 62 15.47 -9.99 -12.74
N GLY A 63 14.96 -8.96 -12.05
CA GLY A 63 13.82 -8.17 -12.49
C GLY A 63 14.07 -7.37 -13.77
N ARG A 64 13.01 -6.74 -14.30
CA ARG A 64 13.07 -5.88 -15.48
C ARG A 64 13.65 -4.50 -15.13
N PRO A 65 14.23 -3.77 -16.09
CA PRO A 65 14.64 -2.38 -15.88
C PRO A 65 13.46 -1.51 -15.41
N TYR A 66 13.70 -0.65 -14.42
CA TYR A 66 12.67 0.22 -13.83
C TYR A 66 11.93 1.06 -14.89
N ASP A 67 12.67 1.68 -15.81
CA ASP A 67 12.06 2.55 -16.84
C ASP A 67 11.12 1.79 -17.77
N ASP A 68 11.42 0.52 -18.08
CA ASP A 68 10.57 -0.32 -18.94
C ASP A 68 9.26 -0.67 -18.21
N VAL A 69 9.34 -1.04 -16.93
CA VAL A 69 8.14 -1.36 -16.13
C VAL A 69 7.28 -0.11 -15.93
N VAL A 70 7.88 1.05 -15.67
CA VAL A 70 7.13 2.32 -15.56
C VAL A 70 6.49 2.71 -16.89
N ALA A 71 7.15 2.48 -18.02
CA ALA A 71 6.56 2.72 -19.33
C ALA A 71 5.32 1.84 -19.56
N ASP A 72 5.38 0.56 -19.19
CA ASP A 72 4.25 -0.37 -19.28
C ASP A 72 3.10 0.05 -18.36
N VAL A 73 3.40 0.44 -17.11
CA VAL A 73 2.39 0.98 -16.19
C VAL A 73 1.72 2.20 -16.81
N LYS A 74 2.48 3.18 -17.33
CA LYS A 74 1.91 4.38 -17.97
C LYS A 74 1.06 4.06 -19.18
N ALA A 75 1.40 3.01 -19.94
CA ALA A 75 0.60 2.55 -21.08
C ALA A 75 -0.76 1.97 -20.68
N LEU A 76 -0.90 1.48 -19.44
CA LEU A 76 -2.18 1.02 -18.86
C LEU A 76 -3.02 2.16 -18.26
N LEU A 77 -2.42 3.34 -18.09
CA LEU A 77 -3.07 4.50 -17.50
C LEU A 77 -3.47 5.52 -18.58
N GLY A 78 -3.89 6.70 -18.13
CA GLY A 78 -4.23 7.84 -18.96
C GLY A 78 -4.97 8.91 -18.18
N PRO A 79 -5.11 10.13 -18.72
CA PRO A 79 -5.67 11.29 -18.00
C PRO A 79 -7.17 11.17 -17.63
N HIS A 80 -7.81 10.05 -17.99
CA HIS A 80 -9.20 9.70 -17.68
C HIS A 80 -9.32 8.55 -16.66
N VAL A 81 -8.20 7.96 -16.24
CA VAL A 81 -8.14 6.83 -15.31
C VAL A 81 -7.98 7.35 -13.88
N THR A 82 -8.79 6.84 -12.95
CA THR A 82 -8.64 7.11 -11.52
C THR A 82 -7.88 5.97 -10.85
N VAL A 83 -6.81 6.29 -10.14
CA VAL A 83 -6.03 5.34 -9.34
C VAL A 83 -6.70 5.14 -8.00
N VAL A 84 -6.79 3.90 -7.52
CA VAL A 84 -7.38 3.54 -6.22
C VAL A 84 -6.34 2.75 -5.43
N GLY A 85 -6.20 2.99 -4.13
CA GLY A 85 -5.30 2.18 -3.30
C GLY A 85 -5.37 2.53 -1.82
N GLN A 86 -4.59 1.82 -1.02
CA GLN A 86 -4.31 2.19 0.37
C GLN A 86 -3.10 3.12 0.39
N ALA A 87 -3.34 4.43 0.54
CA ALA A 87 -2.28 5.45 0.49
C ALA A 87 -1.49 5.48 -0.84
N PRO A 88 -2.18 5.49 -2.00
CA PRO A 88 -1.55 5.30 -3.31
C PRO A 88 -0.57 6.41 -3.69
N PHE A 89 -0.52 7.51 -2.94
CA PHE A 89 0.41 8.61 -3.21
C PHE A 89 1.87 8.18 -3.09
N VAL A 90 2.18 7.19 -2.25
CA VAL A 90 3.54 6.66 -2.10
C VAL A 90 3.95 5.90 -3.35
N ASP A 91 3.07 5.04 -3.85
CA ASP A 91 3.29 4.26 -5.07
C ASP A 91 3.35 5.16 -6.32
N ILE A 92 2.49 6.17 -6.38
CA ILE A 92 2.50 7.21 -7.43
C ILE A 92 3.85 7.95 -7.45
N GLU A 93 4.39 8.30 -6.29
CA GLU A 93 5.70 8.95 -6.17
C GLU A 93 6.82 8.02 -6.66
N TRP A 94 6.81 6.76 -6.20
CA TRP A 94 7.81 5.76 -6.59
C TRP A 94 7.84 5.47 -8.09
N LEU A 95 6.70 5.53 -8.76
CA LEU A 95 6.58 5.31 -10.21
C LEU A 95 6.72 6.60 -11.02
N GLY A 96 6.90 7.76 -10.38
CA GLY A 96 7.00 9.06 -11.03
C GLY A 96 5.77 9.40 -11.89
N LEU A 97 4.57 9.03 -11.42
CA LEU A 97 3.31 9.28 -12.12
C LEU A 97 2.79 10.69 -11.80
N ARG A 98 2.22 11.36 -12.80
CA ARG A 98 1.71 12.74 -12.68
C ARG A 98 0.21 12.80 -12.93
N ALA A 99 -0.52 13.40 -11.98
CA ALA A 99 -1.94 13.69 -12.14
C ALA A 99 -2.18 14.67 -13.31
N GLY A 100 -3.27 14.46 -14.05
CA GLY A 100 -3.61 15.16 -15.29
C GLY A 100 -2.81 14.72 -16.52
N VAL A 101 -1.76 13.91 -16.37
CA VAL A 101 -0.94 13.40 -17.48
C VAL A 101 -1.03 11.88 -17.56
N ASP A 102 -0.46 11.20 -16.56
CA ASP A 102 -0.40 9.75 -16.51
C ASP A 102 -1.71 9.17 -15.94
N PHE A 103 -2.37 9.89 -15.03
CA PHE A 103 -3.66 9.51 -14.46
C PHE A 103 -4.51 10.75 -14.17
N ARG A 104 -5.82 10.60 -13.92
CA ARG A 104 -6.71 11.72 -13.61
C ARG A 104 -6.53 12.21 -12.17
N GLU A 105 -6.82 11.34 -11.22
CA GLU A 105 -6.80 11.59 -9.78
C GLU A 105 -6.63 10.26 -9.03
N SER A 106 -6.28 10.33 -7.75
CA SER A 106 -6.15 9.16 -6.88
C SER A 106 -7.19 9.16 -5.77
N ILE A 107 -7.74 7.99 -5.45
CA ILE A 107 -8.61 7.75 -4.31
C ILE A 107 -7.84 6.93 -3.27
N ASP A 108 -7.56 7.54 -2.13
CA ASP A 108 -7.00 6.85 -0.96
C ASP A 108 -8.13 6.27 -0.11
N ILE A 109 -8.27 4.94 -0.10
CA ILE A 109 -9.33 4.29 0.68
C ILE A 109 -9.14 4.49 2.19
N ALA A 110 -7.91 4.71 2.67
CA ALA A 110 -7.64 4.99 4.08
C ALA A 110 -8.30 6.29 4.55
N GLU A 111 -8.32 7.31 3.69
CA GLU A 111 -9.01 8.59 3.94
C GLU A 111 -10.53 8.42 4.01
N HIS A 112 -11.07 7.43 3.28
CA HIS A 112 -12.48 7.09 3.35
C HIS A 112 -12.80 6.28 4.61
N PHE A 113 -11.97 5.32 5.01
CA PHE A 113 -12.26 4.45 6.15
C PHE A 113 -11.90 5.03 7.53
N ARG A 114 -11.10 6.11 7.59
CA ARG A 114 -10.75 6.76 8.86
C ARG A 114 -11.98 7.14 9.69
N THR A 115 -11.83 7.11 11.01
CA THR A 115 -12.89 7.43 11.97
C THR A 115 -12.42 8.46 12.97
N TRP A 116 -13.27 9.42 13.33
CA TRP A 116 -12.92 10.44 14.30
C TRP A 116 -12.79 9.85 15.72
N ASN A 117 -11.68 10.16 16.39
CA ASN A 117 -11.40 9.78 17.76
C ASN A 117 -11.60 10.96 18.71
N ASN A 118 -12.74 10.98 19.40
CA ASN A 118 -13.09 12.04 20.35
C ASN A 118 -12.11 12.17 21.53
N LYS A 119 -11.41 11.09 21.91
CA LYS A 119 -10.48 11.10 23.05
C LYS A 119 -9.21 11.90 22.74
N TYR A 120 -8.72 11.81 21.50
CA TYR A 120 -7.47 12.43 21.09
C TYR A 120 -7.65 13.61 20.13
N GLY A 121 -8.88 13.87 19.68
CA GLY A 121 -9.18 14.98 18.77
C GLY A 121 -8.53 14.83 17.39
N ASN A 122 -8.40 13.60 16.90
CA ASN A 122 -7.79 13.29 15.61
C ASN A 122 -8.48 12.09 14.94
N TYR A 123 -8.08 11.76 13.71
CA TYR A 123 -8.58 10.60 12.99
C TYR A 123 -7.78 9.33 13.34
N ASP A 124 -8.50 8.25 13.67
CA ASP A 124 -7.96 6.89 13.65
C ASP A 124 -7.93 6.37 12.21
N TYR A 125 -6.76 5.97 11.76
CA TYR A 125 -6.52 5.28 10.50
C TYR A 125 -6.39 3.76 10.72
N TYR A 126 -6.76 3.02 9.69
CA TYR A 126 -6.71 1.56 9.63
C TYR A 126 -5.71 1.17 8.53
N SER A 127 -4.95 0.08 8.72
CA SER A 127 -4.15 -0.50 7.63
C SER A 127 -5.06 -1.31 6.69
N LEU A 128 -4.59 -1.59 5.47
CA LEU A 128 -5.30 -2.48 4.56
C LEU A 128 -5.66 -3.82 5.24
N ALA A 129 -4.71 -4.42 5.95
CA ALA A 129 -4.94 -5.65 6.71
C ALA A 129 -6.04 -5.53 7.79
N MET A 130 -6.15 -4.38 8.47
CA MET A 130 -7.25 -4.13 9.41
C MET A 130 -8.59 -4.02 8.67
N GLU A 131 -8.61 -3.28 7.56
CA GLU A 131 -9.82 -3.06 6.77
C GLU A 131 -10.36 -4.37 6.19
N VAL A 132 -9.49 -5.14 5.55
CA VAL A 132 -9.78 -6.45 4.97
C VAL A 132 -10.24 -7.45 6.04
N TYR A 133 -9.59 -7.48 7.20
CA TYR A 133 -10.00 -8.36 8.30
C TYR A 133 -11.40 -8.03 8.82
N ALA A 134 -11.66 -6.76 9.14
CA ALA A 134 -12.92 -6.38 9.76
C ALA A 134 -14.10 -6.38 8.79
N LEU A 135 -13.87 -6.14 7.51
CA LEU A 135 -14.92 -5.96 6.50
C LEU A 135 -15.15 -7.21 5.66
N LEU A 136 -14.07 -7.91 5.28
CA LEU A 136 -14.13 -9.09 4.41
C LEU A 136 -13.90 -10.41 5.18
N GLY A 137 -13.48 -10.35 6.44
CA GLY A 137 -13.16 -11.54 7.23
C GLY A 137 -11.89 -12.26 6.77
N ILE A 138 -11.08 -11.61 5.92
CA ILE A 138 -9.84 -12.17 5.36
C ILE A 138 -8.67 -11.73 6.23
N ARG A 139 -7.80 -12.69 6.58
CA ARG A 139 -6.58 -12.40 7.33
C ARG A 139 -5.39 -12.43 6.38
N MET A 140 -4.86 -11.26 6.06
CA MET A 140 -3.59 -11.12 5.34
C MET A 140 -2.45 -11.63 6.23
N ASN A 141 -1.76 -12.68 5.78
CA ASN A 141 -0.68 -13.34 6.52
C ASN A 141 0.53 -13.53 5.62
N GLY A 142 1.72 -13.53 6.21
CA GLY A 142 2.97 -13.76 5.49
C GLY A 142 3.49 -12.49 4.82
N SER A 143 4.27 -12.68 3.75
CA SER A 143 4.74 -11.58 2.91
C SER A 143 3.58 -10.95 2.14
N HIS A 144 3.72 -9.67 1.86
CA HIS A 144 2.84 -8.91 0.99
C HIS A 144 2.95 -9.37 -0.47
N SER A 145 1.86 -9.16 -1.20
CA SER A 145 1.77 -9.37 -2.64
C SER A 145 1.08 -8.16 -3.24
N PRO A 146 1.75 -7.37 -4.10
CA PRO A 146 1.16 -6.14 -4.61
C PRO A 146 -0.09 -6.41 -5.46
N VAL A 147 -0.18 -7.59 -6.08
CA VAL A 147 -1.39 -8.04 -6.77
C VAL A 147 -2.55 -8.21 -5.79
N GLU A 148 -2.32 -8.90 -4.67
CA GLU A 148 -3.37 -9.15 -3.67
C GLU A 148 -3.78 -7.83 -2.99
N ASP A 149 -2.81 -7.00 -2.62
CA ASP A 149 -3.04 -5.71 -1.94
C ASP A 149 -3.83 -4.75 -2.85
N ALA A 150 -3.49 -4.69 -4.15
CA ALA A 150 -4.26 -3.93 -5.15
C ALA A 150 -5.67 -4.50 -5.37
N GLN A 151 -5.83 -5.83 -5.44
CA GLN A 151 -7.14 -6.49 -5.58
C GLN A 151 -8.05 -6.24 -4.38
N LEU A 152 -7.51 -6.34 -3.16
CA LEU A 152 -8.23 -6.07 -1.92
C LEU A 152 -8.61 -4.59 -1.82
N SER A 153 -7.69 -3.68 -2.19
CA SER A 153 -7.98 -2.24 -2.25
C SER A 153 -9.12 -1.93 -3.23
N MET A 154 -9.09 -2.52 -4.43
CA MET A 154 -10.16 -2.37 -5.43
C MET A 154 -11.49 -2.98 -4.95
N THR A 155 -11.44 -4.11 -4.25
CA THR A 155 -12.63 -4.75 -3.66
C THR A 155 -13.27 -3.85 -2.60
N LEU A 156 -12.48 -3.35 -1.66
CA LEU A 156 -12.95 -2.42 -0.62
C LEU A 156 -13.54 -1.14 -1.23
N PHE A 157 -12.91 -0.59 -2.25
CA PHE A 157 -13.43 0.56 -2.98
C PHE A 157 -14.79 0.27 -3.60
N ARG A 158 -14.91 -0.86 -4.32
CA ARG A 158 -16.14 -1.28 -4.99
C ARG A 158 -17.30 -1.50 -4.06
N GLU A 159 -17.08 -2.20 -2.96
CA GLU A 159 -18.14 -2.65 -2.06
C GLU A 159 -18.56 -1.58 -1.05
N TYR A 160 -17.61 -0.76 -0.58
CA TYR A 160 -17.86 0.17 0.52
C TYR A 160 -17.72 1.63 0.09
N VAL A 161 -16.59 2.03 -0.50
CA VAL A 161 -16.29 3.46 -0.73
C VAL A 161 -17.26 4.10 -1.72
N ARG A 162 -17.64 3.35 -2.77
CA ARG A 162 -18.58 3.86 -3.79
C ARG A 162 -20.02 4.01 -3.30
N ASN A 163 -20.38 3.40 -2.16
CA ASN A 163 -21.73 3.46 -1.61
C ASN A 163 -21.70 4.08 -0.21
N ARG A 164 -22.23 5.29 -0.07
CA ARG A 164 -22.24 6.03 1.20
C ARG A 164 -22.81 5.23 2.37
N GLN A 165 -23.87 4.45 2.18
CA GLN A 165 -24.46 3.66 3.26
C GLN A 165 -23.51 2.53 3.70
N GLN A 166 -22.84 1.88 2.75
CA GLN A 166 -21.86 0.84 3.04
C GLN A 166 -20.61 1.41 3.69
N LEU A 167 -20.11 2.56 3.22
CA LEU A 167 -18.99 3.27 3.84
C LEU A 167 -19.27 3.61 5.31
N GLU A 168 -20.45 4.13 5.62
CA GLU A 168 -20.83 4.45 7.00
C GLU A 168 -20.97 3.20 7.88
N ARG A 169 -21.42 2.07 7.31
CA ARG A 169 -21.42 0.78 8.02
C ARG A 169 -19.99 0.30 8.28
N ALA A 170 -19.11 0.36 7.28
CA ALA A 170 -17.72 -0.02 7.40
C ALA A 170 -16.99 0.78 8.49
N ARG A 171 -17.14 2.11 8.49
CA ARG A 171 -16.59 2.99 9.53
C ARG A 171 -17.01 2.57 10.94
N ARG A 172 -18.30 2.26 11.15
CA ARG A 172 -18.80 1.76 12.44
C ARG A 172 -18.17 0.42 12.81
N THR A 173 -18.09 -0.52 11.86
CA THR A 173 -17.46 -1.83 12.08
C THR A 173 -15.99 -1.68 12.47
N LEU A 174 -15.22 -0.86 11.76
CA LEU A 174 -13.81 -0.62 12.04
C LEU A 174 -13.59 0.02 13.42
N GLN A 175 -14.40 1.02 13.77
CA GLN A 175 -14.36 1.67 15.07
C GLN A 175 -14.71 0.69 16.20
N GLN A 176 -15.71 -0.16 16.02
CA GLN A 176 -16.07 -1.20 16.99
C GLN A 176 -14.94 -2.22 17.17
N HIS A 177 -14.25 -2.62 16.10
CA HIS A 177 -13.08 -3.50 16.20
C HIS A 177 -11.93 -2.83 16.96
N ARG A 178 -11.67 -1.54 16.72
CA ARG A 178 -10.64 -0.77 17.44
C ARG A 178 -10.95 -0.66 18.93
N TYR A 179 -12.14 -0.20 19.30
CA TYR A 179 -12.51 -0.04 20.71
C TYR A 179 -12.66 -1.37 21.44
N GLY A 180 -13.14 -2.40 20.75
CA GLY A 180 -13.22 -3.76 21.27
C GLY A 180 -11.89 -4.52 21.28
N ARG A 181 -10.79 -3.91 20.80
CA ARG A 181 -9.47 -4.56 20.64
C ARG A 181 -9.55 -5.91 19.90
N LYS A 182 -10.36 -5.96 18.84
CA LYS A 182 -10.66 -7.18 18.06
C LYS A 182 -9.73 -7.40 16.86
N PHE A 183 -8.86 -6.44 16.55
CA PHE A 183 -7.88 -6.64 15.49
C PHE A 183 -6.79 -7.62 15.94
N PRO A 184 -6.40 -8.58 15.09
CA PRO A 184 -5.23 -9.39 15.37
C PRO A 184 -3.96 -8.54 15.28
N GLN A 185 -2.87 -9.11 15.79
CA GLN A 185 -1.55 -8.53 15.62
C GLN A 185 -1.06 -8.80 14.19
N PHE A 186 -0.86 -7.73 13.42
CA PHE A 186 -0.38 -7.81 12.02
C PHE A 186 1.11 -7.51 11.87
N LYS A 187 1.68 -6.73 12.80
CA LYS A 187 3.12 -6.45 12.86
C LYS A 187 3.64 -6.81 14.24
N ASP A 188 4.87 -7.31 14.28
CA ASP A 188 5.60 -7.44 15.53
C ASP A 188 5.85 -6.02 16.11
N PRO A 189 5.38 -5.73 17.33
CA PRO A 189 5.57 -4.44 18.00
C PRO A 189 7.02 -4.23 18.43
N ASP A 190 7.79 -5.30 18.62
CA ASP A 190 9.14 -5.28 19.18
C ASP A 190 10.23 -5.28 18.10
N ALA A 191 9.85 -5.43 16.82
CA ALA A 191 10.76 -5.33 15.67
C ALA A 191 10.55 -4.01 14.90
N PRO A 192 11.20 -2.88 15.28
CA PRO A 192 11.08 -1.61 14.55
C PRO A 192 11.90 -1.59 13.24
N TYR A 193 12.58 -2.67 12.91
CA TYR A 193 13.41 -2.82 11.73
C TYR A 193 13.32 -4.24 11.16
N ILE A 194 13.63 -4.37 9.88
CA ILE A 194 13.69 -5.62 9.12
C ILE A 194 15.04 -5.65 8.42
N ASP A 195 15.82 -6.70 8.61
CA ASP A 195 17.20 -6.82 8.10
C ASP A 195 18.12 -5.63 8.48
N GLY A 196 17.86 -5.02 9.64
CA GLY A 196 18.57 -3.82 10.10
C GLY A 196 18.22 -2.55 9.33
N VAL A 197 17.05 -2.52 8.70
CA VAL A 197 16.48 -1.38 7.97
C VAL A 197 15.22 -0.90 8.69
N CYS A 198 15.11 0.42 8.92
CA CYS A 198 13.99 1.02 9.63
C CYS A 198 12.63 0.76 8.92
N ASP A 199 11.60 0.37 9.68
CA ASP A 199 10.19 0.22 9.21
C ASP A 199 9.26 1.30 9.82
N GLY A 200 9.85 2.43 10.26
CA GLY A 200 9.17 3.50 10.99
C GLY A 200 8.43 4.53 10.13
N LYS A 201 8.25 4.32 8.82
CA LYS A 201 7.80 5.37 7.87
C LYS A 201 6.50 6.07 8.27
N PHE A 202 5.55 5.35 8.87
CA PHE A 202 4.25 5.88 9.28
C PHE A 202 4.10 6.03 10.81
N ASN A 203 5.18 5.86 11.58
CA ASN A 203 5.13 5.94 13.03
C ASN A 203 6.43 6.49 13.61
N ALA A 204 6.43 7.79 13.93
CA ALA A 204 7.56 8.49 14.54
C ALA A 204 8.13 7.79 15.78
N LYS A 205 7.29 7.12 16.58
CA LYS A 205 7.74 6.40 17.79
C LYS A 205 8.52 5.12 17.48
N ARG A 206 8.35 4.56 16.28
CA ARG A 206 9.10 3.39 15.79
C ARG A 206 10.28 3.76 14.89
N CYS A 207 10.42 5.04 14.53
CA CYS A 207 11.53 5.49 13.70
C CYS A 207 12.84 5.40 14.47
N ILE A 208 13.84 4.73 13.87
CA ILE A 208 15.19 4.60 14.42
C ILE A 208 16.25 5.26 13.52
N CYS A 209 15.88 5.79 12.37
CA CYS A 209 16.81 6.33 11.37
C CYS A 209 16.84 7.86 11.31
N GLY A 210 15.92 8.55 11.99
CA GLY A 210 15.83 10.02 11.99
C GLY A 210 15.31 10.65 10.69
N GLN A 211 14.98 9.85 9.67
CA GLN A 211 14.40 10.36 8.43
C GLN A 211 12.95 10.87 8.65
N PRO A 212 12.47 11.80 7.81
CA PRO A 212 11.09 12.28 7.87
C PRO A 212 10.09 11.12 7.78
N VAL A 213 9.09 11.13 8.66
CA VAL A 213 7.97 10.19 8.63
C VAL A 213 6.78 10.79 7.88
N VAL A 214 5.94 9.92 7.33
CA VAL A 214 4.67 10.32 6.74
C VAL A 214 3.69 10.65 7.85
N THR A 215 3.23 11.89 7.89
CA THR A 215 2.15 12.35 8.76
C THR A 215 0.85 12.42 7.94
N ARG A 216 -0.21 11.77 8.41
CA ARG A 216 -1.58 11.91 7.90
C ARG A 216 -2.42 12.71 8.87
#